data_AF-A0A939G8G1-F1
#
_entry.id   AF-A0A939G8G1-F1
#
_cell.length_a   1.000
_cell.length_b   1.000
_cell.length_c   1.000
_cell.angle_alpha   90.00
_cell.angle_beta   90.00
_cell.angle_gamma   90.00
#
_symmetry.space_group_name_H-M   'P 1'
#
loop_
_entity.id
_entity.type
_entity.pdbx_description
1 polymer ?
#
loop_
_entity_poly.entity_id
_entity_poly.type
_entity_poly.pdbx_seq_one_letter_code
_entity_poly.pdbx_strand_id
1 'polypeptide(L)'
;MQSTAAPGLSAWVTVLRIALGFYIYGATVIEVFVYYPSWKYITGGWVNFKVSIDQLIIPLYVVPTFLAFIPAILMFWFRPIVVPRWMVWASLVLMIIPTVSTLWIQLPIQFDLEKGFDQAAYERLRNTDLIYRQIAAFVGVILNGWMFIRLFGNKQ
;
A
#
# COMPACT_ATOMS: atom_id res chain seq x y z
N MET A 1 6.57 28.86 28.49
CA MET A 1 6.36 28.67 27.04
C MET A 1 7.38 27.66 26.55
N GLN A 2 6.98 26.40 26.33
CA GLN A 2 7.87 25.42 25.69
C GLN A 2 7.99 25.79 24.21
N SER A 3 9.21 26.16 23.79
CA SER A 3 9.54 26.32 22.38
C SER A 3 9.28 24.99 21.67
N THR A 4 8.27 24.95 20.80
CA THR A 4 8.04 23.78 19.95
C THR A 4 9.11 23.80 18.86
N ALA A 5 10.29 23.27 19.18
CA ALA A 5 11.31 23.00 18.19
C ALA A 5 10.70 22.21 17.02
N ALA A 6 11.04 22.59 15.80
CA ALA A 6 10.53 21.93 14.60
C ALA A 6 10.81 20.42 14.68
N PRO A 7 9.90 19.56 14.18
CA PRO A 7 10.13 18.13 14.18
C PRO A 7 11.45 17.81 13.47
N GLY A 8 12.34 17.07 14.15
CA GLY A 8 13.59 16.63 13.55
C GLY A 8 13.36 15.73 12.33
N LEU A 9 14.39 15.57 11.50
CA LEU A 9 14.35 14.74 10.28
C LEU A 9 13.76 13.33 10.53
N SER A 10 14.05 12.72 11.67
CA SER A 10 13.54 11.39 12.03
C SER A 10 12.03 11.32 12.23
N ALA A 11 11.44 12.38 12.78
CA ALA A 11 10.00 12.51 12.93
C ALA A 11 9.34 12.62 11.54
N TRP A 12 9.90 13.46 10.65
CA TRP A 12 9.38 13.61 9.29
C TRP A 12 9.45 12.32 8.46
N VAL A 13 10.58 11.61 8.51
CA VAL A 13 10.73 10.31 7.82
C VAL A 13 9.66 9.32 8.29
N THR A 14 9.42 9.26 9.60
CA THR A 14 8.42 8.35 10.19
C THR A 14 6.99 8.77 9.83
N VAL A 15 6.67 10.06 9.92
CA VAL A 15 5.35 10.59 9.55
C VAL A 15 5.06 10.34 8.07
N LEU A 16 6.03 10.60 7.19
CA LEU A 16 5.88 10.34 5.76
C LEU A 16 5.65 8.86 5.48
N ARG A 17 6.38 7.96 6.15
CA ARG A 17 6.17 6.52 6.05
C ARG A 17 4.76 6.13 6.48
N ILE A 18 4.27 6.67 7.60
CA ILE A 18 2.93 6.37 8.11
C ILE A 18 1.86 6.90 7.17
N ALA A 19 1.97 8.15 6.73
CA ALA A 19 1.02 8.80 5.83
C ALA A 19 0.87 8.03 4.51
N LEU A 20 2.00 7.68 3.87
CA LEU A 20 1.98 6.86 2.65
C LEU A 20 1.40 5.46 2.90
N GLY A 21 1.71 4.86 4.04
CA GLY A 21 1.14 3.56 4.42
C GLY A 21 -0.38 3.57 4.51
N PHE A 22 -0.96 4.60 5.13
CA PHE A 22 -2.42 4.77 5.19
C PHE A 22 -3.02 5.08 3.82
N TYR A 23 -2.38 5.96 3.03
CA TYR A 23 -2.81 6.29 1.68
C TYR A 23 -2.90 5.05 0.78
N ILE A 24 -1.80 4.27 0.71
CA ILE A 24 -1.72 3.05 -0.11
C ILE A 24 -2.73 2.02 0.36
N TYR A 25 -2.87 1.81 1.67
CA TYR A 25 -3.85 0.85 2.19
C TYR A 25 -5.28 1.28 1.86
N GLY A 26 -5.62 2.56 2.02
CA GLY A 26 -6.93 3.09 1.64
C GLY A 26 -7.25 2.85 0.16
N ALA A 27 -6.29 3.11 -0.73
CA ALA A 27 -6.44 2.82 -2.15
C ALA A 27 -6.63 1.31 -2.42
N THR A 28 -5.89 0.45 -1.74
CA THR A 28 -5.98 -1.02 -1.88
C THR A 28 -7.33 -1.56 -1.38
N VAL A 29 -7.90 -0.97 -0.32
CA VAL A 29 -9.24 -1.32 0.17
C VAL A 29 -10.30 -0.95 -0.88
N ILE A 30 -10.21 0.25 -1.46
CA ILE A 30 -11.11 0.66 -2.55
C ILE A 30 -10.97 -0.28 -3.75
N GLU A 31 -9.74 -0.64 -4.12
CA GLU A 31 -9.45 -1.57 -5.22
C GLU A 31 -10.20 -2.91 -5.04
N VAL A 32 -10.08 -3.54 -3.87
CA VAL A 32 -10.61 -4.89 -3.66
C VAL A 32 -12.10 -4.93 -3.33
N PHE A 33 -12.60 -3.96 -2.57
CA PHE A 33 -13.99 -3.99 -2.10
C PHE A 33 -14.96 -3.22 -2.99
N VAL A 34 -14.48 -2.30 -3.81
CA VAL A 34 -15.32 -1.48 -4.68
C VAL A 34 -14.99 -1.72 -6.14
N TYR A 35 -13.73 -1.55 -6.53
CA TYR A 35 -13.33 -1.55 -7.93
C TYR A 35 -13.41 -2.94 -8.56
N TYR A 36 -12.70 -3.96 -8.06
CA TYR A 36 -12.79 -5.32 -8.64
C TYR A 36 -14.21 -5.91 -8.62
N PRO A 37 -15.01 -5.77 -7.55
CA PRO A 37 -16.40 -6.25 -7.56
C PRO A 37 -17.29 -5.55 -8.59
N SER A 38 -16.93 -4.33 -9.03
CA SER A 38 -17.70 -3.60 -10.05
C SER A 38 -17.50 -4.14 -11.46
N TRP A 39 -16.40 -4.85 -11.73
CA TRP A 39 -16.02 -5.30 -13.08
C TRP A 39 -17.06 -6.22 -13.74
N LYS A 40 -17.75 -7.05 -12.96
CA LYS A 40 -18.81 -7.94 -13.46
C LYS A 40 -20.01 -7.23 -14.08
N TYR A 41 -20.17 -5.93 -13.84
CA TYR A 41 -21.26 -5.13 -14.39
C TYR A 41 -20.89 -4.44 -15.71
N ILE A 42 -19.66 -4.64 -16.19
CA ILE A 42 -19.17 -4.05 -17.44
C ILE A 42 -19.60 -4.97 -18.60
N THR A 43 -20.60 -4.52 -19.36
CA THR A 43 -21.21 -5.31 -20.45
C THR A 43 -20.57 -5.06 -21.82
N GLY A 44 -19.64 -4.09 -21.92
CA GLY A 44 -18.94 -3.78 -23.17
C GLY A 44 -17.78 -2.79 -22.94
N GLY A 45 -16.89 -2.68 -23.93
CA GLY A 45 -15.79 -1.70 -23.90
C GLY A 45 -14.69 -2.01 -22.87
N TRP A 46 -14.54 -3.27 -22.46
CA TRP A 46 -13.61 -3.71 -21.42
C TRP A 46 -12.18 -3.17 -21.58
N VAL A 47 -11.61 -3.26 -22.79
CA VAL A 47 -10.25 -2.79 -23.07
C VAL A 47 -10.14 -1.28 -22.85
N ASN A 48 -11.09 -0.49 -23.37
CA ASN A 48 -11.11 0.96 -23.19
C ASN A 48 -11.29 1.33 -21.71
N PHE A 49 -12.13 0.59 -20.99
CA PHE A 49 -12.29 0.74 -19.55
C PHE A 49 -10.94 0.52 -18.82
N LYS A 50 -10.24 -0.59 -19.08
CA LYS A 50 -8.93 -0.87 -18.46
C LYS A 50 -7.92 0.25 -18.74
N VAL A 51 -7.77 0.63 -20.01
CA VAL A 51 -6.86 1.73 -20.40
C VAL A 51 -7.19 3.02 -19.65
N SER A 52 -8.46 3.38 -19.54
CA SER A 52 -8.87 4.61 -18.83
C SER A 52 -8.53 4.59 -17.34
N ILE A 53 -8.61 3.41 -16.71
CA ILE A 53 -8.28 3.25 -15.31
C ILE A 53 -6.77 3.17 -15.08
N ASP A 54 -6.02 2.48 -15.95
CA ASP A 54 -4.58 2.31 -15.81
C ASP A 54 -3.84 3.66 -15.88
N GLN A 55 -4.35 4.60 -16.68
CA GLN A 55 -3.88 5.99 -16.73
C GLN A 55 -3.97 6.72 -15.38
N LEU A 56 -4.88 6.30 -14.50
CA LEU A 56 -5.07 6.88 -13.17
C LEU A 56 -4.37 6.05 -12.08
N ILE A 57 -4.49 4.72 -12.14
CA ILE A 57 -3.88 3.81 -11.15
C ILE A 57 -2.36 3.94 -11.13
N ILE A 58 -1.71 4.08 -12.28
CA ILE A 58 -0.25 4.17 -12.33
C ILE A 58 0.26 5.39 -11.54
N PRO A 59 -0.12 6.64 -11.87
CA PRO A 59 0.38 7.81 -11.15
C PRO A 59 -0.17 7.93 -9.72
N LEU A 60 -1.41 7.49 -9.45
CA LEU A 60 -2.06 7.72 -8.15
C LEU A 60 -1.84 6.58 -7.16
N TYR A 61 -1.53 5.37 -7.60
CA TYR A 61 -1.36 4.22 -6.70
C TYR A 61 0.01 3.55 -6.85
N VAL A 62 0.41 3.21 -8.07
CA VAL A 62 1.67 2.48 -8.31
C VAL A 62 2.87 3.33 -7.93
N VAL A 63 2.93 4.57 -8.42
CA VAL A 63 4.04 5.49 -8.12
C VAL A 63 4.15 5.75 -6.61
N PRO A 64 3.09 6.15 -5.87
CA PRO A 64 3.15 6.29 -4.42
C PRO A 64 3.55 5.01 -3.68
N THR A 65 3.15 3.83 -4.17
CA THR A 65 3.53 2.55 -3.58
C THR A 65 5.05 2.34 -3.62
N PHE A 66 5.70 2.60 -4.76
CA PHE A 66 7.14 2.52 -4.85
C PHE A 66 7.85 3.64 -4.10
N LEU A 67 7.30 4.87 -4.10
CA LEU A 67 7.85 5.98 -3.32
C LEU A 67 7.83 5.70 -1.81
N ALA A 68 6.88 4.92 -1.30
CA ALA A 68 6.80 4.56 0.12
C ALA A 68 7.97 3.69 0.59
N PHE A 69 8.69 3.01 -0.30
CA PHE A 69 9.92 2.28 0.06
C PHE A 69 11.02 3.22 0.52
N ILE A 70 11.07 4.45 0.00
CA ILE A 70 12.11 5.43 0.35
C ILE A 70 12.08 5.74 1.85
N PRO A 71 10.97 6.26 2.44
CA PRO A 71 10.94 6.52 3.87
C PRO A 71 10.99 5.22 4.70
N ALA A 72 10.49 4.08 4.18
CA ALA A 72 10.61 2.79 4.87
C ALA A 72 12.08 2.38 5.06
N ILE A 73 12.91 2.55 4.03
CA ILE A 73 14.34 2.29 4.06
C ILE A 73 15.06 3.34 4.91
N LEU A 74 14.73 4.63 4.77
CA LEU A 74 15.36 5.69 5.56
C LEU A 74 15.14 5.52 7.08
N MET A 75 14.06 4.87 7.52
CA MET A 75 13.83 4.57 8.95
C MET A 75 14.90 3.65 9.57
N PHE A 76 15.74 2.96 8.80
CA PHE A 76 16.88 2.22 9.37
C PHE A 76 17.93 3.15 10.00
N TRP A 77 18.10 4.35 9.44
CA TRP A 77 19.04 5.36 9.92
C TRP A 77 18.36 6.48 10.70
N PHE A 78 17.17 6.90 10.27
CA PHE A 78 16.48 8.09 10.78
C PHE A 78 15.22 7.75 11.57
N ARG A 79 15.19 6.68 12.35
CA ARG A 79 14.04 6.42 13.23
C ARG A 79 14.10 7.20 14.55
N PRO A 80 12.95 7.65 15.08
CA PRO A 80 12.82 8.09 16.45
C PRO A 80 13.15 6.97 17.44
N ILE A 81 13.69 7.31 18.61
CA ILE A 81 14.01 6.33 19.66
C ILE A 81 12.79 5.57 20.17
N VAL A 82 11.61 6.19 20.11
CA VAL A 82 10.32 5.59 20.50
C VAL A 82 9.85 4.49 19.54
N VAL A 83 10.38 4.45 18.31
CA VAL A 83 10.10 3.41 17.32
C VAL A 83 11.19 2.34 17.44
N PRO A 84 10.89 1.13 17.92
CA PRO A 84 11.88 0.07 18.05
C PRO A 84 12.30 -0.48 16.68
N ARG A 85 13.54 -1.00 16.63
CA ARG A 85 14.23 -1.51 15.43
C ARG A 85 13.45 -2.61 14.71
N TRP A 86 12.73 -3.46 15.47
CA TRP A 86 11.93 -4.54 14.91
C TRP A 86 10.72 -4.04 14.10
N MET A 87 10.12 -2.89 14.48
CA MET A 87 8.98 -2.33 13.73
C MET A 87 9.40 -1.88 12.34
N VAL A 88 10.61 -1.37 12.19
CA VAL A 88 11.16 -0.97 10.88
C VAL A 88 11.32 -2.19 9.98
N TRP A 89 11.92 -3.27 10.49
CA TRP A 89 12.03 -4.53 9.76
C TRP A 89 10.67 -5.13 9.40
N ALA A 90 9.76 -5.24 10.37
CA ALA A 90 8.42 -5.76 10.13
C ALA A 90 7.66 -4.93 9.10
N SER A 91 7.75 -3.60 9.18
CA SER A 91 7.14 -2.67 8.23
C SER A 91 7.66 -2.86 6.80
N LEU A 92 8.98 -3.04 6.64
CA LEU A 92 9.57 -3.30 5.32
C LEU A 92 9.13 -4.65 4.77
N VAL A 93 9.19 -5.71 5.58
CA VAL A 93 8.78 -7.07 5.17
C VAL A 93 7.31 -7.09 4.74
N LEU A 94 6.43 -6.44 5.51
CA LEU A 94 5.00 -6.33 5.20
C LEU A 94 4.71 -5.50 3.94
N MET A 95 5.63 -4.64 3.49
CA MET A 95 5.54 -3.98 2.18
C MET A 95 6.07 -4.84 1.04
N ILE A 96 7.13 -5.63 1.29
CA ILE A 96 7.74 -6.50 0.28
C ILE A 96 6.77 -7.63 -0.12
N ILE A 97 6.09 -8.26 0.85
CA ILE A 97 5.15 -9.37 0.58
C ILE A 97 4.11 -9.02 -0.50
N PRO A 98 3.28 -7.95 -0.34
CA PRO A 98 2.30 -7.59 -1.34
C PRO A 98 2.96 -7.13 -2.65
N THR A 99 4.12 -6.47 -2.60
CA THR A 99 4.83 -6.01 -3.81
C THR A 99 5.33 -7.18 -4.65
N VAL A 100 5.94 -8.19 -4.02
CA VAL A 100 6.36 -9.42 -4.68
C VAL A 100 5.15 -10.19 -5.20
N SER A 101 4.07 -10.31 -4.42
CA SER A 101 2.83 -10.88 -4.94
C SER A 101 2.37 -10.13 -6.20
N THR A 102 2.33 -8.81 -6.16
CA THR A 102 1.88 -7.99 -7.28
C THR A 102 2.67 -8.28 -8.54
N LEU A 103 4.00 -8.26 -8.44
CA LEU A 103 4.88 -8.42 -9.59
C LEU A 103 4.81 -9.83 -10.21
N TRP A 104 4.68 -10.88 -9.38
CA TRP A 104 4.72 -12.27 -9.84
C TRP A 104 3.35 -12.92 -10.07
N ILE A 105 2.29 -12.42 -9.44
CA ILE A 105 0.96 -13.03 -9.47
C ILE A 105 -0.07 -12.08 -10.08
N GLN A 106 -0.25 -10.88 -9.52
CA GLN A 106 -1.32 -10.00 -9.98
C GLN A 106 -1.04 -9.40 -11.36
N LEU A 107 0.19 -8.93 -11.65
CA LEU A 107 0.53 -8.35 -12.96
C LEU A 107 0.32 -9.32 -14.13
N PRO A 108 0.79 -10.58 -14.08
CA PRO A 108 0.48 -11.55 -15.13
C PRO A 108 -1.03 -11.75 -15.35
N ILE A 109 -1.80 -11.86 -14.28
CA ILE A 109 -3.26 -12.03 -14.38
C ILE A 109 -3.91 -10.76 -14.97
N GLN A 110 -3.42 -9.57 -14.59
CA GLN A 110 -3.89 -8.30 -15.13
C GLN A 110 -3.58 -8.17 -16.63
N PHE A 111 -2.40 -8.58 -17.09
CA PHE A 111 -2.05 -8.57 -18.52
C PHE A 111 -2.90 -9.53 -19.35
N ASP A 112 -3.31 -10.66 -18.78
CA ASP A 112 -4.27 -11.54 -19.44
C ASP A 112 -5.66 -10.90 -19.51
N LEU A 113 -6.09 -10.25 -18.42
CA LEU A 113 -7.34 -9.50 -18.39
C LEU A 113 -7.32 -8.28 -19.31
N GLU A 114 -6.18 -7.63 -19.59
CA GLU A 114 -6.10 -6.51 -20.53
C GLU A 114 -6.51 -6.90 -21.96
N LYS A 115 -6.34 -8.17 -22.33
CA LYS A 115 -6.71 -8.69 -23.66
C LYS A 115 -8.23 -8.89 -23.81
N GLY A 116 -8.94 -9.02 -22.70
CA GLY A 116 -10.37 -9.28 -22.67
C GLY A 116 -10.83 -9.76 -21.28
N PHE A 117 -12.09 -9.51 -20.94
CA PHE A 117 -12.62 -9.98 -19.67
C PHE A 117 -12.74 -11.50 -19.67
N ASP A 118 -12.02 -12.15 -18.76
CA ASP A 118 -12.14 -13.57 -18.47
C ASP A 118 -12.54 -13.76 -17.00
N GLN A 119 -13.66 -14.47 -16.79
CA GLN A 119 -14.22 -14.69 -15.45
C GLN A 119 -13.27 -15.50 -14.57
N ALA A 120 -12.57 -16.50 -15.14
CA ALA A 120 -11.66 -17.33 -14.37
C ALA A 120 -10.42 -16.56 -13.90
N ALA A 121 -9.80 -15.79 -14.80
CA ALA A 121 -8.71 -14.87 -14.45
C ALA A 121 -9.15 -13.82 -13.43
N TYR A 122 -10.36 -13.27 -13.57
CA TYR A 122 -10.93 -12.32 -12.61
C TYR A 122 -11.09 -12.91 -11.19
N GLU A 123 -11.64 -14.10 -11.07
CA GLU A 123 -11.80 -14.76 -9.77
C GLU A 123 -10.45 -15.12 -9.16
N ARG A 124 -9.51 -15.60 -9.98
CA ARG A 124 -8.13 -15.86 -9.56
C ARG A 124 -7.45 -14.57 -9.06
N LEU A 125 -7.63 -13.45 -9.76
CA LEU A 125 -7.11 -12.15 -9.34
C LEU A 125 -7.63 -11.81 -7.95
N ARG A 126 -8.96 -11.81 -7.76
CA ARG A 126 -9.58 -11.45 -6.48
C ARG A 126 -9.12 -12.32 -5.31
N ASN A 127 -9.08 -13.63 -5.52
CA ASN A 127 -8.70 -14.58 -4.48
C ASN A 127 -7.22 -14.42 -4.09
N THR A 128 -6.34 -14.34 -5.09
CA THR A 128 -4.90 -14.19 -4.84
C THR A 128 -4.57 -12.83 -4.24
N ASP A 129 -5.29 -11.77 -4.63
CA ASP A 129 -5.14 -10.44 -4.06
C ASP A 129 -5.51 -10.42 -2.56
N LEU A 130 -6.68 -10.95 -2.23
CA LEU A 130 -7.17 -11.02 -0.85
C LEU A 130 -6.19 -11.78 0.06
N ILE A 131 -5.68 -12.91 -0.41
CA ILE A 131 -4.81 -13.79 0.40
C ILE A 131 -3.40 -13.22 0.51
N TYR A 132 -2.77 -12.85 -0.61
CA TYR A 132 -1.34 -12.54 -0.64
C TYR A 132 -1.02 -11.05 -0.48
N ARG A 133 -1.96 -10.15 -0.79
CA ARG A 133 -1.76 -8.71 -0.64
C ARG A 133 -2.46 -8.17 0.60
N GLN A 134 -3.76 -8.42 0.75
CA GLN A 134 -4.56 -7.70 1.73
C GLN A 134 -4.24 -8.04 3.18
N ILE A 135 -3.97 -9.30 3.50
CA ILE A 135 -3.60 -9.71 4.85
C ILE A 135 -2.31 -8.97 5.28
N ALA A 136 -1.28 -8.99 4.45
CA ALA A 136 -0.02 -8.32 4.73
C ALA A 136 -0.19 -6.79 4.81
N ALA A 137 -0.95 -6.20 3.90
CA ALA A 137 -1.21 -4.77 3.88
C ALA A 137 -1.99 -4.31 5.13
N PHE A 138 -2.98 -5.10 5.57
CA PHE A 138 -3.76 -4.82 6.77
C PHE A 138 -2.90 -4.91 8.04
N VAL A 139 -2.08 -5.96 8.19
CA VAL A 139 -1.14 -6.04 9.31
C VAL A 139 -0.14 -4.86 9.27
N GLY A 140 0.30 -4.48 8.07
CA GLY A 140 1.17 -3.32 7.84
C GLY A 140 0.55 -1.99 8.25
N VAL A 141 -0.76 -1.78 8.00
CA VAL A 141 -1.44 -0.54 8.39
C VAL A 141 -1.67 -0.47 9.90
N ILE A 142 -1.95 -1.60 10.56
CA ILE A 142 -2.02 -1.68 12.03
C ILE A 142 -0.66 -1.32 12.63
N LEU A 143 0.43 -1.85 12.07
CA LEU A 143 1.78 -1.51 12.52
C LEU A 143 2.10 -0.02 12.34
N ASN A 144 1.66 0.60 11.24
CA ASN A 144 1.78 2.05 11.03
C ASN A 144 0.98 2.85 12.07
N GLY A 145 -0.23 2.41 12.40
CA GLY A 145 -1.03 2.97 13.48
C GLY A 145 -0.34 2.84 14.84
N TRP A 146 0.32 1.72 15.11
CA TRP A 146 1.07 1.54 16.35
C TRP A 146 2.31 2.46 16.42
N MET A 147 3.04 2.60 15.31
CA MET A 147 4.14 3.57 15.22
C MET A 147 3.64 5.01 15.43
N PHE A 148 2.47 5.35 14.89
CA PHE A 148 1.83 6.66 15.09
C PHE A 148 1.51 6.91 16.57
N ILE A 149 0.85 5.95 17.24
CA ILE A 149 0.52 6.06 18.67
C ILE A 149 1.80 6.23 19.52
N ARG A 150 2.87 5.50 19.22
CA ARG A 150 4.15 5.66 19.95
C ARG A 150 4.80 7.02 19.73
N LEU A 151 4.64 7.60 18.54
CA LEU A 151 5.24 8.89 18.20
C LEU A 151 4.50 10.06 18.86
N PHE A 152 3.17 10.00 18.95
CA PHE A 152 2.35 11.11 19.45
C PHE A 152 1.75 10.88 20.85
N GLY A 153 1.59 9.64 21.28
CA GLY A 153 1.00 9.25 22.56
C GLY A 153 1.97 9.25 23.74
N ASN A 154 3.28 9.20 23.50
CA ASN A 154 4.30 9.26 24.56
C ASN A 154 4.59 10.70 25.05
N LYS A 155 3.71 11.66 24.78
CA LYS A 155 3.76 13.00 25.38
C LYS A 155 3.05 12.97 26.75
N GLN A 156 3.63 12.29 27.72
CA GLN A 156 3.29 12.42 29.14
C GLN A 156 4.58 12.40 29.96
#